data_AF-A0A1H5AA21-F1
#
_entry.id   AF-A0A1H5AA21-F1
#
_cell.length_a   1.000
_cell.length_b   1.000
_cell.length_c   1.000
_cell.angle_alpha   90.00
_cell.angle_beta   90.00
_cell.angle_gamma   90.00
#
_symmetry.space_group_name_H-M   'P 1'
#
loop_
_entity.id
_entity.type
_entity.pdbx_description
1 polymer ?
#
loop_
_entity_poly.entity_id
_entity_poly.type
_entity_poly.pdbx_seq_one_letter_code
_entity_poly.pdbx_strand_id
1 'polypeptide(L)' 'MITLDDGTVVEDEPAAADAHPAGARPFDRPAYAGKFRTLTEGIVTPAGQDRFLAAAERLAEATAPDLPSSPPIWGCRTSG' A
#
# COMPACT_ATOMS: atom_id res chain seq x y z
N MET A 1 22.86 -9.41 -1.06
CA MET A 1 24.26 -9.79 -1.32
C MET A 1 24.41 -10.23 -2.77
N ILE A 2 25.31 -9.60 -3.50
CA ILE A 2 25.74 -9.98 -4.85
C ILE A 2 27.26 -10.13 -4.79
N THR A 3 27.80 -11.24 -5.30
CA THR A 3 29.25 -11.43 -5.45
C THR A 3 29.60 -11.25 -6.93
N LEU A 4 30.53 -10.34 -7.20
CA LEU A 4 31.06 -10.04 -8.53
C LEU A 4 32.16 -11.06 -8.90
N ASP A 5 32.45 -11.21 -10.20
CA ASP A 5 33.44 -12.17 -10.71
C ASP A 5 34.88 -11.90 -10.21
N ASP A 6 35.15 -10.67 -9.77
CA ASP A 6 36.42 -10.27 -9.15
C ASP A 6 36.49 -10.58 -7.63
N GLY A 7 35.44 -11.19 -7.08
CA GLY A 7 35.33 -11.53 -5.66
C GLY A 7 34.78 -10.40 -4.79
N THR A 8 34.50 -9.22 -5.35
CA THR A 8 33.88 -8.11 -4.61
C THR A 8 32.46 -8.49 -4.18
N VAL A 9 32.14 -8.26 -2.91
CA VAL A 9 30.81 -8.51 -2.35
C VAL A 9 30.09 -7.18 -2.18
N VAL A 10 28.92 -7.06 -2.81
CA VAL A 10 27.99 -5.93 -2.65
C VAL A 10 26.82 -6.40 -1.80
N GLU A 11 26.77 -5.93 -0.56
CA GLU A 11 25.64 -6.10 0.34
C GLU A 11 25.00 -4.74 0.60
N ASP A 12 23.69 -4.67 0.41
CA ASP A 12 22.90 -3.51 0.80
C ASP A 12 21.57 -3.99 1.37
N GLU A 13 21.22 -3.47 2.54
CA GLU A 13 19.97 -3.69 3.23
C GLU A 13 19.49 -2.34 3.80
N PRO A 14 18.47 -1.72 3.20
CA PRO A 14 17.97 -0.46 3.71
C PRO A 14 17.23 -0.69 5.02
N ALA A 15 17.66 0.02 6.09
CA ALA A 15 17.03 -0.04 7.41
C ALA A 15 15.55 0.39 7.41
N ALA A 16 15.13 1.14 6.39
CA ALA A 16 13.74 1.48 6.13
C ALA A 16 13.50 1.55 4.62
N ALA A 17 12.32 1.13 4.19
CA ALA A 17 11.91 1.28 2.78
C ALA A 17 11.94 2.75 2.36
N ASP A 18 12.22 3.03 1.09
CA ASP A 18 12.28 4.39 0.53
C ASP A 18 11.10 5.29 0.94
N ALA A 19 9.87 4.75 0.89
CA ALA A 19 8.63 5.47 1.18
C ALA A 19 8.45 5.82 2.67
N HIS A 20 9.26 5.24 3.57
CA HIS A 20 9.17 5.47 5.00
C HIS A 20 9.48 6.93 5.35
N PRO A 21 8.94 7.49 6.46
CA PRO A 21 9.32 8.83 6.92
C PRO A 21 10.84 9.05 7.11
N ALA A 22 11.55 7.99 7.46
CA ALA A 22 13.02 7.96 7.55
C ALA A 22 13.70 7.31 6.33
N GLY A 23 12.94 7.01 5.27
CA GLY A 23 13.43 6.45 4.02
C GLY A 23 13.96 7.52 3.07
N ALA A 24 14.62 7.08 1.99
CA ALA A 24 15.27 8.00 1.05
C ALA A 24 14.29 8.87 0.24
N ARG A 25 13.02 8.46 0.10
CA ARG A 25 11.96 9.19 -0.61
C ARG A 25 10.64 9.07 0.14
N PRO A 26 10.48 9.80 1.26
CA PRO A 26 9.30 9.71 2.10
C PRO A 26 8.03 9.99 1.33
N PHE A 27 7.01 9.15 1.51
CA PHE A 27 5.71 9.37 0.88
C PHE A 27 4.85 10.31 1.73
N ASP A 28 4.23 11.28 1.06
CA ASP A 28 3.10 12.01 1.61
C ASP A 28 1.80 11.21 1.46
N ARG A 29 0.70 11.73 2.02
CA ARG A 29 -0.60 11.04 1.99
C ARG A 29 -1.10 10.78 0.55
N PRO A 30 -1.04 11.75 -0.39
CA PRO A 30 -1.35 11.51 -1.80
C PRO A 30 -0.53 10.39 -2.44
N ALA A 31 0.78 10.30 -2.15
CA ALA A 31 1.62 9.23 -2.70
C ALA A 31 1.19 7.83 -2.24
N TYR A 32 0.79 7.68 -0.97
CA TYR A 32 0.22 6.42 -0.48
C TYR A 32 -1.13 6.09 -1.12
N ALA A 33 -2.01 7.09 -1.32
CA ALA A 33 -3.27 6.88 -2.03
C ALA A 33 -3.04 6.45 -3.49
N GLY A 34 -2.08 7.07 -4.18
CA GLY A 34 -1.68 6.69 -5.54
C GLY A 34 -1.17 5.25 -5.61
N LYS A 35 -0.24 4.88 -4.73
CA LYS A 35 0.27 3.50 -4.63
C LYS A 35 -0.86 2.49 -4.41
N PHE A 36 -1.80 2.80 -3.51
CA PHE A 36 -2.97 1.94 -3.28
C PHE A 36 -3.80 1.76 -4.55
N ARG A 37 -4.14 2.85 -5.26
CA ARG A 37 -4.90 2.79 -6.51
C ARG A 37 -4.19 1.95 -7.56
N THR A 38 -2.87 2.12 -7.72
CA THR A 38 -2.06 1.32 -8.66
C THR A 38 -2.07 -0.16 -8.30
N LEU A 39 -1.89 -0.51 -7.02
CA LEU A 39 -1.86 -1.91 -6.59
C LEU A 39 -3.23 -2.60 -6.64
N THR A 40 -4.31 -1.83 -6.66
CA THR A 40 -5.69 -2.35 -6.63
C THR A 40 -6.42 -2.20 -7.97
N GLU A 41 -5.76 -1.64 -8.98
CA GLU A 41 -6.29 -1.50 -10.32
C GLU A 41 -6.71 -2.87 -10.89
N GLY A 42 -7.93 -2.95 -11.44
CA GLY A 42 -8.49 -4.19 -11.98
C GLY A 42 -8.90 -5.24 -10.95
N ILE A 43 -8.48 -5.10 -9.68
CA ILE A 43 -8.81 -6.02 -8.57
C ILE A 43 -9.98 -5.47 -7.75
N VAL A 44 -9.95 -4.16 -7.46
CA VAL A 44 -10.95 -3.46 -6.64
C VAL A 44 -11.66 -2.44 -7.50
N THR A 45 -12.99 -2.38 -7.41
CA THR A 45 -13.78 -1.38 -8.14
C THR A 45 -13.38 0.04 -7.68
N PRO A 46 -13.46 1.06 -8.55
CA PRO A 46 -13.15 2.43 -8.17
C PRO A 46 -13.93 2.89 -6.92
N ALA A 47 -15.22 2.58 -6.85
CA ALA A 47 -16.06 2.90 -5.69
C ALA A 47 -15.60 2.18 -4.40
N GLY A 48 -15.09 0.94 -4.51
CA GLY A 48 -14.51 0.22 -3.38
C GLY A 48 -13.19 0.84 -2.91
N GLN A 49 -12.35 1.28 -3.85
CA GLN A 49 -11.12 2.00 -3.55
C GLN A 49 -11.41 3.33 -2.82
N ASP A 50 -12.36 4.12 -3.32
CA ASP A 50 -12.73 5.41 -2.74
C ASP A 50 -13.31 5.25 -1.33
N ARG A 51 -14.19 4.27 -1.11
CA ARG A 51 -14.75 3.96 0.21
C ARG A 51 -13.65 3.58 1.21
N PHE A 52 -12.69 2.76 0.79
CA PHE A 52 -11.57 2.36 1.64
C PHE A 52 -10.70 3.56 2.01
N LEU A 53 -10.32 4.39 1.02
CA LEU A 53 -9.48 5.57 1.27
C LEU A 53 -10.17 6.57 2.21
N ALA A 54 -11.48 6.81 2.03
CA ALA A 54 -12.25 7.67 2.92
C ALA A 54 -12.32 7.14 4.36
N ALA A 55 -12.50 5.84 4.54
CA ALA A 55 -12.47 5.22 5.88
C ALA A 55 -11.06 5.31 6.51
N ALA A 56 -10.01 5.06 5.73
CA ALA A 56 -8.62 5.12 6.20
C ALA A 56 -8.16 6.54 6.56
N GLU A 57 -8.72 7.58 5.96
CA GLU A 57 -8.44 8.98 6.33
C GLU A 57 -9.08 9.36 7.66
N ARG A 58 -10.26 8.82 7.96
CA ARG A 58 -11.00 9.10 9.20
C ARG A 58 -10.73 8.10 10.31
N LEU A 59 -9.72 7.24 10.14
CA LEU A 59 -9.46 6.11 11.04
C LEU A 59 -9.23 6.53 12.50
N ALA A 60 -8.56 7.67 12.72
CA ALA A 60 -8.31 8.19 14.07
C ALA A 60 -9.59 8.63 14.80
N GLU A 61 -10.64 8.94 14.05
CA GLU A 61 -11.95 9.38 14.56
C GLU A 61 -13.01 8.27 14.52
N ALA A 62 -12.70 7.15 13.85
CA ALA A 62 -13.63 6.06 13.63
C ALA A 62 -13.77 5.21 14.90
N THR A 63 -15.02 4.90 15.27
CA THR A 63 -15.30 3.85 16.24
C THR A 63 -15.39 2.49 15.54
N ALA A 64 -15.19 1.38 16.26
CA ALA A 64 -15.24 0.04 15.65
C ALA A 64 -16.51 -0.26 14.81
N PRO A 65 -17.72 0.25 15.17
CA PRO A 65 -18.92 0.17 14.33
C PRO A 65 -18.85 0.92 12.99
N ASP A 66 -17.99 1.94 12.88
CA ASP A 66 -17.80 2.75 11.66
C ASP A 66 -16.87 2.06 10.65
N LEU A 67 -16.11 1.07 11.11
CA LEU A 67 -15.26 0.25 10.25
C LEU A 67 -16.11 -0.84 9.59
N PRO A 68 -15.91 -1.11 8.28
CA PRO A 68 -16.62 -2.19 7.63
C PRO A 68 -16.33 -3.52 8.34
N SER A 69 -17.37 -4.19 8.83
CA SER A 69 -17.30 -5.42 9.64
C SER A 69 -16.91 -6.67 8.83
N SER A 70 -16.80 -6.54 7.51
CA SER A 70 -16.37 -7.57 6.58
C SER A 70 -15.29 -6.94 5.69
N PRO A 71 -14.24 -7.67 5.26
CA PRO A 71 -13.38 -7.16 4.19
C PRO A 71 -14.30 -6.63 3.09
N PRO A 72 -14.00 -5.47 2.49
CA PRO A 72 -14.85 -4.92 1.44
C PRO A 72 -15.14 -6.09 0.51
N ILE A 73 -16.42 -6.32 0.20
CA ILE A 73 -16.75 -7.14 -0.95
C ILE A 73 -16.13 -6.43 -2.14
N TRP A 74 -14.83 -6.63 -2.34
CA TRP A 74 -14.18 -6.44 -3.61
C TRP A 74 -15.09 -7.24 -4.52
N GLY A 75 -15.77 -6.55 -5.44
CA GLY A 75 -16.42 -7.20 -6.55
C GLY A 75 -15.32 -7.83 -7.39
N CYS A 76 -14.58 -8.78 -6.82
CA CYS A 76 -13.59 -9.61 -7.42
C CYS A 76 -14.34 -10.24 -8.57
N ARG A 77 -14.01 -9.80 -9.78
CA ARG A 77 -14.50 -10.44 -10.99
C ARG A 77 -13.88 -11.85 -10.96
N THR A 78 -14.61 -12.82 -10.42
CA THR A 78 -14.24 -14.23 -10.55
C THR A 78 -14.22 -14.51 -12.04
N SER A 79 -13.02 -14.72 -12.57
CA SER A 79 -12.88 -15.34 -13.88
C SER A 79 -13.17 -16.82 -13.66
N GLY A 80 -14.34 -17.27 -14.10
CA GLY A 80 -14.87 -18.62 -13.92
C GLY A 80 -16.37 -18.60 -13.71
#